data_AF-T5AET8-F1
#
_entry.id   AF-T5AET8-F1
#
_cell.length_a   1.000
_cell.length_b   1.000
_cell.length_c   1.000
_cell.angle_alpha   90.00
_cell.angle_beta   90.00
_cell.angle_gamma   90.00
#
_symmetry.space_group_name_H-M   'P 1'
#
loop_
_entity.id
_entity.type
_entity.pdbx_description
1 polymer ?
#
loop_
_entity_poly.entity_id
_entity_poly.type
_entity_poly.pdbx_seq_one_letter_code
_entity_poly.pdbx_strand_id
1 'polypeptide(L)'
;MEEATTSPGQTLAISRILRFNHRERLLVKPIHWSSRHLELLGCSFGKPAREPKVAAPVLFGPLGSGHLRDAFASMDWRLPYRCDALDELLSNDELYLYQHNLGFFFNDKHVETLRCRVLFSPDPQHGILAAYVDLDFIYELRAKSVGLPIYSPCCQIRKRLALLRLKKITPSVRLHDPYVVAILIAIAHENSVEQEANTSFFSQVVLSSRNKDRVFIYRAHITSSLLRSLDEPTFNPTDPLSIPIQVQTIRYKPYRSFRDRLHAQLYDGRDLSRSKELVKELQKRPCQSGPTG
;
A
#
# COMPACT_ATOMS: atom_id res chain seq x y z
N MET A 1 -42.22 3.03 1.48
CA MET A 1 -40.93 2.85 0.78
C MET A 1 -39.86 2.96 1.83
N GLU A 2 -39.44 1.83 2.36
CA GLU A 2 -38.50 1.73 3.46
C GLU A 2 -37.09 1.71 2.87
N GLU A 3 -36.31 2.72 3.18
CA GLU A 3 -34.93 2.87 2.73
C GLU A 3 -34.10 1.84 3.49
N ALA A 4 -33.81 0.70 2.85
CA ALA A 4 -33.02 -0.39 3.43
C ALA A 4 -31.57 0.07 3.61
N THR A 5 -31.33 0.73 4.74
CA THR A 5 -30.00 1.04 5.25
C THR A 5 -29.38 -0.27 5.71
N THR A 6 -28.39 -0.75 4.97
CA THR A 6 -27.60 -1.91 5.35
C THR A 6 -26.95 -1.63 6.71
N SER A 7 -27.37 -2.35 7.75
CA SER A 7 -26.77 -2.21 9.08
C SER A 7 -25.32 -2.68 9.07
N PRO A 8 -24.39 -2.00 9.74
CA PRO A 8 -23.02 -2.48 9.89
C PRO A 8 -23.02 -3.86 10.59
N GLY A 9 -22.43 -4.87 9.94
CA GLY A 9 -22.33 -6.23 10.48
C GLY A 9 -23.14 -7.32 9.77
N GLN A 10 -23.75 -7.05 8.60
CA GLN A 10 -24.40 -8.12 7.82
C GLN A 10 -23.39 -8.94 7.01
N THR A 11 -23.46 -10.26 7.16
CA THR A 11 -22.79 -11.27 6.33
C THR A 11 -23.49 -11.34 4.96
N LEU A 12 -23.09 -10.48 4.04
CA LEU A 12 -23.62 -10.48 2.68
C LEU A 12 -22.53 -10.86 1.69
N ALA A 13 -22.86 -11.79 0.80
CA ALA A 13 -22.10 -12.00 -0.43
C ALA A 13 -21.95 -10.67 -1.19
N ILE A 14 -20.81 -10.48 -1.87
CA ILE A 14 -20.56 -9.27 -2.66
C ILE A 14 -21.66 -9.08 -3.72
N SER A 15 -22.14 -10.15 -4.35
CA SER A 15 -23.27 -10.09 -5.29
C SER A 15 -24.56 -9.53 -4.67
N ARG A 16 -24.83 -9.81 -3.39
CA ARG A 16 -25.97 -9.21 -2.66
C ARG A 16 -25.73 -7.73 -2.38
N ILE A 17 -24.52 -7.36 -1.95
CA ILE A 17 -24.15 -5.94 -1.76
C ILE A 17 -24.38 -5.16 -3.06
N LEU A 18 -23.93 -5.69 -4.20
CA LEU A 18 -24.11 -5.07 -5.51
C LEU A 18 -25.59 -4.93 -5.90
N ARG A 19 -26.43 -5.94 -5.60
CA ARG A 19 -27.87 -5.88 -5.87
C ARG A 19 -28.59 -4.84 -5.01
N PHE A 20 -28.27 -4.77 -3.72
CA PHE A 20 -28.87 -3.78 -2.82
C PHE A 20 -28.48 -2.35 -3.21
N ASN A 21 -27.29 -2.16 -3.79
CA ASN A 21 -26.77 -0.87 -4.24
C ASN A 21 -26.80 -0.73 -5.77
N HIS A 22 -27.79 -1.30 -6.46
CA HIS A 22 -27.85 -1.37 -7.93
C HIS A 22 -27.84 -0.01 -8.67
N ARG A 23 -28.19 1.08 -7.97
CA ARG A 23 -28.13 2.46 -8.53
C ARG A 23 -26.74 3.08 -8.41
N GLU A 24 -25.85 2.47 -7.65
CA GLU A 24 -24.47 2.90 -7.48
C GLU A 24 -23.56 2.13 -8.43
N ARG A 25 -22.61 2.85 -9.04
CA ARG A 25 -21.58 2.23 -9.86
C ARG A 25 -20.43 1.74 -8.96
N LEU A 26 -20.59 0.53 -8.42
CA LEU A 26 -19.63 -0.09 -7.49
C LEU A 26 -18.59 -0.99 -8.16
N LEU A 27 -18.93 -1.62 -9.30
CA LEU A 27 -17.96 -2.38 -10.09
C LEU A 27 -17.11 -1.43 -10.94
N VAL A 28 -16.08 -0.86 -10.33
CA VAL A 28 -15.10 0.01 -10.95
C VAL A 28 -13.68 -0.41 -10.59
N LYS A 29 -12.73 0.04 -11.41
CA LYS A 29 -11.30 -0.17 -11.17
C LYS A 29 -10.88 0.41 -9.80
N PRO A 30 -9.97 -0.26 -9.05
CA PRO A 30 -9.41 0.24 -7.79
C PRO A 30 -9.04 1.72 -7.75
N ILE A 31 -8.50 2.29 -8.83
CA ILE A 31 -8.18 3.73 -8.83
C ILE A 31 -9.41 4.66 -8.69
N HIS A 32 -10.60 4.16 -9.03
CA HIS A 32 -11.89 4.85 -8.88
C HIS A 32 -12.64 4.48 -7.61
N TRP A 33 -12.07 3.63 -6.75
CA TRP A 33 -12.66 3.36 -5.44
C TRP A 33 -12.74 4.64 -4.62
N SER A 34 -13.84 4.75 -3.87
CA SER A 34 -14.20 5.88 -3.01
C SER A 34 -14.41 5.39 -1.57
N SER A 35 -14.66 6.30 -0.63
CA SER A 35 -15.03 5.95 0.75
C SER A 35 -16.21 4.98 0.83
N ARG A 36 -17.11 5.02 -0.16
CA ARG A 36 -18.23 4.07 -0.25
C ARG A 36 -17.78 2.62 -0.39
N HIS A 37 -16.69 2.36 -1.12
CA HIS A 37 -16.15 1.01 -1.26
C HIS A 37 -15.55 0.53 0.07
N LEU A 38 -14.90 1.43 0.81
CA LEU A 38 -14.38 1.15 2.14
C LEU A 38 -15.49 0.78 3.13
N GLU A 39 -16.60 1.53 3.13
CA GLU A 39 -17.77 1.23 3.95
C GLU A 39 -18.35 -0.15 3.65
N LEU A 40 -18.56 -0.47 2.36
CA LEU A 40 -19.16 -1.73 1.94
C LEU A 40 -18.25 -2.95 2.20
N LEU A 41 -16.93 -2.75 2.19
CA LEU A 41 -15.95 -3.78 2.55
C LEU A 41 -15.68 -3.84 4.06
N GLY A 42 -16.39 -3.06 4.88
CA GLY A 42 -16.19 -3.02 6.34
C GLY A 42 -14.79 -2.55 6.75
N CYS A 43 -14.17 -1.69 5.96
CA CYS A 43 -12.85 -1.15 6.26
C CYS A 43 -12.92 -0.15 7.41
N SER A 44 -12.03 -0.29 8.39
CA SER A 44 -11.89 0.65 9.48
C SER A 44 -10.42 1.04 9.66
N PHE A 45 -10.16 2.34 9.83
CA PHE A 45 -8.80 2.86 9.97
C PHE A 45 -8.54 3.21 11.44
N GLY A 46 -7.52 2.59 12.01
CA GLY A 46 -7.02 2.94 13.34
C GLY A 46 -6.42 4.35 13.37
N LYS A 47 -6.38 4.95 14.56
CA LYS A 47 -5.65 6.21 14.77
C LYS A 47 -4.16 5.99 14.48
N PRO A 48 -3.47 6.91 13.78
CA PRO A 48 -2.04 6.77 13.51
C PRO A 48 -1.23 6.62 14.80
N ALA A 49 -0.76 5.40 15.06
CA ALA A 49 0.06 5.05 16.20
C ALA A 49 1.45 5.68 16.04
N ARG A 50 2.03 6.12 17.16
CA ARG A 50 3.39 6.63 17.18
C ARG A 50 4.38 5.50 17.03
N GLU A 51 5.50 5.81 16.42
CA GLU A 51 6.66 4.93 16.34
C GLU A 51 7.03 4.39 17.73
N PRO A 52 7.17 3.06 17.90
CA PRO A 52 7.69 2.46 19.12
C PRO A 52 9.03 3.09 19.45
N LYS A 53 9.24 3.48 20.72
CA LYS A 53 10.52 4.05 21.18
C LYS A 53 11.65 3.02 21.30
N VAL A 54 11.43 1.79 20.83
CA VAL A 54 12.44 0.74 20.86
C VAL A 54 13.60 1.18 19.99
N ALA A 55 14.82 1.13 20.51
CA ALA A 55 16.01 1.41 19.74
C ALA A 55 16.06 0.44 18.56
N ALA A 56 15.88 0.96 17.35
CA ALA A 56 16.06 0.14 16.16
C ALA A 56 17.49 -0.40 16.14
N PRO A 57 17.68 -1.67 15.76
CA PRO A 57 19.02 -2.21 15.57
C PRO A 57 19.74 -1.36 14.52
N VAL A 58 21.02 -1.08 14.72
CA VAL A 58 21.85 -0.44 13.70
C VAL A 58 22.21 -1.52 12.69
N LEU A 59 21.59 -1.49 11.51
CA LEU A 59 21.79 -2.49 10.46
C LEU A 59 22.53 -1.87 9.28
N PHE A 60 22.11 -0.68 8.87
CA PHE A 60 22.62 0.02 7.69
C PHE A 60 23.53 1.20 8.05
N GLY A 61 23.52 1.64 9.31
CA GLY A 61 24.28 2.82 9.73
C GLY A 61 23.88 4.06 8.89
N PRO A 62 24.83 4.91 8.44
CA PRO A 62 24.50 6.13 7.72
C PRO A 62 24.11 5.91 6.24
N LEU A 63 24.21 4.68 5.71
CA LEU A 63 23.92 4.37 4.30
C LEU A 63 22.47 4.73 3.94
N GLY A 64 22.27 5.36 2.78
CA GLY A 64 20.96 5.81 2.31
C GLY A 64 20.41 7.09 2.98
N SER A 65 21.03 7.58 4.06
CA SER A 65 20.56 8.78 4.77
C SER A 65 20.92 10.10 4.08
N GLY A 66 21.91 10.09 3.17
CA GLY A 66 22.28 11.22 2.32
C GLY A 66 21.14 11.60 1.39
N HIS A 67 20.63 10.64 0.61
CA HIS A 67 19.53 10.85 -0.35
C HIS A 67 18.29 11.46 0.27
N LEU A 68 17.89 11.00 1.46
CA LEU A 68 16.79 11.64 2.19
C LEU A 68 17.12 13.08 2.54
N ARG A 69 18.28 13.32 3.16
CA ARG A 69 18.71 14.67 3.54
C ARG A 69 18.73 15.60 2.34
N ASP A 70 19.27 15.16 1.22
CA ASP A 70 19.37 15.94 -0.02
C ASP A 70 17.97 16.22 -0.58
N ALA A 71 17.13 15.19 -0.74
CA ALA A 71 15.74 15.38 -1.17
C ALA A 71 14.95 16.34 -0.26
N PHE A 72 15.24 16.35 1.05
CA PHE A 72 14.65 17.29 2.02
C PHE A 72 15.25 18.70 1.95
N ALA A 73 16.53 18.85 1.66
CA ALA A 73 17.28 20.10 1.75
C ALA A 73 17.35 20.87 0.41
N SER A 74 17.54 20.16 -0.70
CA SER A 74 17.83 20.77 -2.01
C SER A 74 16.63 20.79 -2.97
N MET A 75 15.62 19.94 -2.77
CA MET A 75 14.60 19.66 -3.81
C MET A 75 13.14 19.81 -3.38
N ASP A 76 12.87 20.55 -2.30
CA ASP A 76 11.54 20.86 -1.76
C ASP A 76 10.65 19.64 -1.43
N TRP A 77 11.18 18.41 -1.43
CA TRP A 77 10.41 17.17 -1.24
C TRP A 77 9.29 16.99 -2.28
N ARG A 78 9.56 17.31 -3.55
CA ARG A 78 8.61 17.10 -4.67
C ARG A 78 8.43 15.59 -4.97
N LEU A 79 7.31 15.25 -5.61
CA LEU A 79 6.89 13.87 -5.84
C LEU A 79 7.98 12.98 -6.48
N PRO A 80 8.61 13.35 -7.63
CA PRO A 80 9.63 12.50 -8.26
C PRO A 80 10.79 12.21 -7.29
N TYR A 81 11.39 13.25 -6.72
CA TYR A 81 12.52 13.12 -5.80
C TYR A 81 12.19 12.37 -4.51
N ARG A 82 10.96 12.49 -4.00
CA ARG A 82 10.50 11.73 -2.84
C ARG A 82 10.37 10.26 -3.16
N CYS A 83 9.79 9.94 -4.31
CA CYS A 83 9.72 8.57 -4.80
C CYS A 83 11.13 8.02 -5.01
N ASP A 84 12.03 8.76 -5.63
CA ASP A 84 13.40 8.31 -5.92
C ASP A 84 14.20 8.11 -4.64
N ALA A 85 14.14 9.06 -3.69
CA ALA A 85 14.86 8.94 -2.42
C ALA A 85 14.39 7.74 -1.58
N LEU A 86 13.10 7.41 -1.61
CA LEU A 86 12.58 6.21 -0.96
C LEU A 86 12.85 4.94 -1.77
N ASP A 87 12.86 5.02 -3.10
CA ASP A 87 13.24 3.91 -3.97
C ASP A 87 14.68 3.49 -3.69
N GLU A 88 15.60 4.44 -3.76
CA GLU A 88 17.02 4.21 -3.50
C GLU A 88 17.27 3.68 -2.08
N LEU A 89 16.52 4.20 -1.09
CA LEU A 89 16.60 3.68 0.28
C LEU A 89 16.19 2.20 0.39
N LEU A 90 15.17 1.79 -0.37
CA LEU A 90 14.60 0.45 -0.32
C LEU A 90 15.28 -0.53 -1.29
N SER A 91 15.87 -0.02 -2.37
CA SER A 91 16.42 -0.81 -3.49
C SER A 91 17.94 -1.00 -3.42
N ASN A 92 18.66 -0.27 -2.56
CA ASN A 92 20.13 -0.28 -2.57
C ASN A 92 20.83 -1.56 -2.06
N ASP A 93 20.10 -2.57 -1.54
CA ASP A 93 20.73 -3.75 -0.95
C ASP A 93 20.06 -5.05 -1.47
N GLU A 94 20.80 -6.17 -1.54
CA GLU A 94 20.29 -7.54 -1.85
C GLU A 94 19.25 -8.08 -0.84
N LEU A 95 18.70 -7.21 0.02
CA LEU A 95 17.79 -7.52 1.12
C LEU A 95 16.32 -7.35 0.76
N TYR A 96 16.02 -6.83 -0.43
CA TYR A 96 14.69 -6.84 -0.99
C TYR A 96 14.78 -7.14 -2.47
N LEU A 97 13.88 -8.00 -2.97
CA LEU A 97 13.62 -8.05 -4.40
C LEU A 97 12.52 -7.05 -4.71
N TYR A 98 12.60 -6.46 -5.91
CA TYR A 98 11.75 -5.37 -6.31
C TYR A 98 10.99 -5.69 -7.58
N GLN A 99 9.69 -5.40 -7.58
CA GLN A 99 8.86 -5.42 -8.79
C GLN A 99 7.99 -4.18 -8.86
N HIS A 100 7.68 -3.78 -10.09
CA HIS A 100 6.68 -2.74 -10.34
C HIS A 100 5.30 -3.36 -10.50
N ASN A 101 4.35 -2.70 -9.85
CA ASN A 101 2.93 -2.93 -9.95
C ASN A 101 2.49 -4.28 -9.37
N LEU A 102 1.18 -4.39 -9.15
CA LEU A 102 0.56 -5.54 -8.52
C LEU A 102 -0.77 -5.85 -9.21
N GLY A 103 -1.05 -7.12 -9.49
CA GLY A 103 -2.33 -7.52 -10.10
C GLY A 103 -3.47 -7.39 -9.09
N PHE A 104 -4.62 -6.86 -9.52
CA PHE A 104 -5.85 -6.90 -8.74
C PHE A 104 -6.89 -7.74 -9.46
N PHE A 105 -7.41 -8.76 -8.76
CA PHE A 105 -8.34 -9.73 -9.31
C PHE A 105 -9.73 -9.58 -8.68
N PHE A 106 -10.76 -9.92 -9.45
CA PHE A 106 -12.13 -10.03 -8.99
C PHE A 106 -12.84 -11.05 -9.88
N ASN A 107 -13.56 -11.98 -9.27
CA ASN A 107 -14.22 -13.07 -9.97
C ASN A 107 -13.23 -13.88 -10.85
N ASP A 108 -12.07 -14.23 -10.29
CA ASP A 108 -10.95 -14.92 -10.97
C ASP A 108 -10.42 -14.20 -12.23
N LYS A 109 -10.71 -12.91 -12.36
CA LYS A 109 -10.32 -12.10 -13.52
C LYS A 109 -9.47 -10.92 -13.10
N HIS A 110 -8.37 -10.73 -13.82
CA HIS A 110 -7.54 -9.54 -13.66
C HIS A 110 -8.34 -8.28 -14.05
N VAL A 111 -8.53 -7.37 -13.10
CA VAL A 111 -9.31 -6.11 -13.26
C VAL A 111 -8.41 -4.93 -13.58
N GLU A 112 -7.32 -4.79 -12.84
CA GLU A 112 -6.40 -3.66 -12.95
C GLU A 112 -5.02 -4.03 -12.42
N THR A 113 -3.98 -3.50 -13.06
CA THR A 113 -2.63 -3.52 -12.53
C THR A 113 -2.42 -2.28 -11.67
N LEU A 114 -2.29 -2.46 -10.36
CA LEU A 114 -2.10 -1.40 -9.38
C LEU A 114 -0.69 -0.82 -9.49
N ARG A 115 -0.57 0.47 -9.80
CA ARG A 115 0.72 1.15 -9.86
C ARG A 115 1.25 1.43 -8.46
N CYS A 116 2.21 0.62 -8.05
CA CYS A 116 2.93 0.70 -6.79
C CYS A 116 4.29 0.01 -6.94
N ARG A 117 5.14 0.15 -5.93
CA ARG A 117 6.42 -0.57 -5.83
C ARG A 117 6.23 -1.74 -4.88
N VAL A 118 6.54 -2.96 -5.30
CA VAL A 118 6.37 -4.16 -4.48
C VAL A 118 7.73 -4.60 -3.97
N LEU A 119 7.82 -4.84 -2.66
CA LEU A 119 9.00 -5.30 -1.94
C LEU A 119 8.78 -6.75 -1.54
N PHE A 120 9.67 -7.62 -1.98
CA PHE A 120 9.69 -9.02 -1.61
C PHE A 120 10.81 -9.27 -0.60
N SER A 121 10.58 -10.23 0.28
CA SER A 121 11.67 -10.78 1.09
C SER A 121 12.61 -11.58 0.18
N PRO A 122 13.93 -11.58 0.44
CA PRO A 122 14.85 -12.53 -0.17
C PRO A 122 14.56 -13.97 0.27
N ASP A 123 13.88 -14.13 1.40
CA ASP A 123 13.41 -15.42 1.89
C ASP A 123 12.17 -15.87 1.09
N PRO A 124 12.25 -16.99 0.35
CA PRO A 124 11.14 -17.47 -0.47
C PRO A 124 9.88 -17.79 0.34
N GLN A 125 9.98 -17.92 1.67
CA GLN A 125 8.86 -18.26 2.53
C GLN A 125 7.93 -17.08 2.84
N HIS A 126 8.38 -15.84 2.65
CA HIS A 126 7.63 -14.64 3.05
C HIS A 126 6.83 -13.97 1.93
N GLY A 127 6.98 -14.42 0.67
CA GLY A 127 6.30 -13.83 -0.48
C GLY A 127 6.50 -12.31 -0.57
N ILE A 128 5.41 -11.58 -0.82
CA ILE A 128 5.40 -10.12 -0.80
C ILE A 128 5.45 -9.63 0.65
N LEU A 129 6.51 -8.88 0.97
CA LEU A 129 6.70 -8.27 2.29
C LEU A 129 5.86 -7.01 2.46
N ALA A 130 5.89 -6.11 1.47
CA ALA A 130 5.22 -4.82 1.53
C ALA A 130 5.07 -4.20 0.14
N ALA A 131 4.20 -3.20 0.00
CA ALA A 131 4.25 -2.29 -1.14
C ALA A 131 4.53 -0.84 -0.70
N TYR A 132 5.12 -0.06 -1.58
CA TYR A 132 5.33 1.37 -1.43
C TYR A 132 4.49 2.16 -2.46
N VAL A 133 3.85 3.22 -1.99
CA VAL A 133 3.10 4.17 -2.83
C VAL A 133 3.12 5.56 -2.20
N ASP A 134 2.85 6.59 -2.99
CA ASP A 134 2.78 7.98 -2.53
C ASP A 134 1.37 8.58 -2.73
N LEU A 135 0.89 9.40 -1.80
CA LEU A 135 -0.42 10.04 -1.89
C LEU A 135 -0.58 11.00 -3.08
N ASP A 136 0.43 11.81 -3.38
CA ASP A 136 0.39 12.72 -4.53
C ASP A 136 0.43 11.90 -5.83
N PHE A 137 1.17 10.78 -5.86
CA PHE A 137 1.14 9.85 -6.98
C PHE A 137 -0.27 9.27 -7.21
N ILE A 138 -0.93 8.77 -6.15
CA ILE A 138 -2.33 8.28 -6.24
C ILE A 138 -3.26 9.38 -6.77
N TYR A 139 -3.08 10.62 -6.33
CA TYR A 139 -3.85 11.75 -6.84
C TYR A 139 -3.62 11.97 -8.34
N GLU A 140 -2.37 11.92 -8.82
CA GLU A 140 -2.05 12.01 -10.25
C GLU A 140 -2.66 10.86 -11.06
N LEU A 141 -2.63 9.63 -10.52
CA LEU A 141 -3.28 8.46 -11.11
C LEU A 141 -4.79 8.72 -11.34
N ARG A 142 -5.47 9.22 -10.30
CA ARG A 142 -6.90 9.57 -10.36
C ARG A 142 -7.20 10.73 -11.30
N ALA A 143 -6.40 11.79 -11.24
CA ALA A 143 -6.56 12.95 -12.12
C ALA A 143 -6.46 12.52 -13.59
N LYS A 144 -5.48 11.66 -13.91
CA LYS A 144 -5.34 11.07 -15.25
C LYS A 144 -6.52 10.17 -15.60
N SER A 145 -7.00 9.34 -14.68
CA SER A 145 -8.10 8.39 -14.95
C SER A 145 -9.44 9.07 -15.24
N VAL A 146 -9.70 10.24 -14.64
CA VAL A 146 -10.92 11.04 -14.92
C VAL A 146 -10.77 12.00 -16.11
N GLY A 147 -9.61 11.98 -16.77
CA GLY A 147 -9.31 12.82 -17.92
C GLY A 147 -9.12 14.30 -17.58
N LEU A 148 -8.64 14.62 -16.38
CA LEU A 148 -8.27 15.99 -16.02
C LEU A 148 -7.03 16.37 -16.85
N PRO A 149 -7.12 17.38 -17.73
CA PRO A 149 -5.98 17.76 -18.55
C PRO A 149 -5.02 18.59 -17.71
N ILE A 150 -3.88 17.98 -17.38
CA ILE A 150 -2.83 18.62 -16.58
C ILE A 150 -1.99 19.55 -17.48
N TYR A 151 -1.78 19.17 -18.74
CA TYR A 151 -0.85 19.85 -19.66
C TYR A 151 -1.49 20.33 -20.98
N SER A 152 -2.77 20.06 -21.22
CA SER A 152 -3.43 20.36 -22.51
C SER A 152 -4.58 21.36 -22.34
N PRO A 153 -4.71 22.37 -23.22
CA PRO A 153 -5.88 23.22 -23.25
C PRO A 153 -7.15 22.40 -23.46
N CYS A 154 -8.18 22.64 -22.64
CA CYS A 154 -9.51 22.07 -22.85
C CYS A 154 -10.58 23.10 -22.49
N CYS A 155 -11.81 22.88 -22.96
CA CYS A 155 -12.92 23.74 -22.58
C CYS A 155 -13.22 23.65 -21.07
N GLN A 156 -13.66 24.76 -20.48
CA GLN A 156 -13.91 24.86 -19.03
C GLN A 156 -14.94 23.85 -18.53
N ILE A 157 -15.92 23.47 -19.37
CA ILE A 157 -16.94 22.47 -19.04
C ILE A 157 -16.29 21.10 -18.81
N ARG A 158 -15.43 20.64 -19.73
CA ARG A 158 -14.71 19.36 -19.59
C ARG A 158 -13.83 19.36 -18.34
N LYS A 159 -13.10 20.45 -18.10
CA LYS A 159 -12.29 20.62 -16.89
C LYS A 159 -13.14 20.51 -15.63
N ARG A 160 -14.28 21.21 -15.57
CA ARG A 160 -15.20 21.20 -14.42
C ARG A 160 -15.79 19.82 -14.17
N LEU A 161 -16.21 19.10 -15.21
CA LEU A 161 -16.72 17.74 -15.10
C LEU A 161 -15.64 16.77 -14.60
N ALA A 162 -14.40 16.88 -15.09
CA ALA A 162 -13.28 16.07 -14.60
C ALA A 162 -12.97 16.35 -13.12
N LEU A 163 -12.97 17.62 -12.69
CA LEU A 163 -12.79 17.99 -11.28
C LEU A 163 -13.89 17.43 -10.38
N LEU A 164 -15.15 17.45 -10.83
CA LEU A 164 -16.26 16.85 -10.08
C LEU A 164 -16.09 15.34 -9.94
N ARG A 165 -15.67 14.65 -11.01
CA ARG A 165 -15.36 13.21 -10.97
C ARG A 165 -14.19 12.92 -10.03
N LEU A 166 -13.12 13.71 -10.08
CA LEU A 166 -11.95 13.57 -9.20
C LEU A 166 -12.35 13.74 -7.74
N LYS A 167 -13.14 14.77 -7.43
CA LYS A 167 -13.64 15.02 -6.07
C LYS A 167 -14.48 13.86 -5.55
N LYS A 168 -15.24 13.18 -6.41
CA LYS A 168 -16.09 12.03 -6.03
C LYS A 168 -15.27 10.81 -5.61
N ILE A 169 -14.13 10.56 -6.25
CA ILE A 169 -13.27 9.39 -5.97
C ILE A 169 -12.13 9.69 -5.00
N THR A 170 -11.84 10.97 -4.74
CA THR A 170 -10.83 11.38 -3.75
C THR A 170 -11.46 11.33 -2.36
N PRO A 171 -10.85 10.61 -1.40
CA PRO A 171 -11.39 10.52 -0.05
C PRO A 171 -11.33 11.88 0.65
N SER A 172 -12.31 12.16 1.51
CA SER A 172 -12.33 13.36 2.35
C SER A 172 -11.16 13.37 3.34
N VAL A 173 -10.83 12.21 3.91
CA VAL A 173 -9.66 12.00 4.76
C VAL A 173 -8.55 11.36 3.92
N ARG A 174 -7.50 12.12 3.61
CA ARG A 174 -6.40 11.67 2.72
C ARG A 174 -5.71 10.38 3.17
N LEU A 175 -5.60 10.14 4.47
CA LEU A 175 -4.98 8.93 5.01
C LEU A 175 -5.88 7.70 4.94
N HIS A 176 -7.17 7.84 4.60
CA HIS A 176 -8.09 6.72 4.46
C HIS A 176 -8.33 6.45 2.98
N ASP A 177 -7.24 6.31 2.23
CA ASP A 177 -7.32 6.20 0.78
C ASP A 177 -7.74 4.78 0.34
N PRO A 178 -8.84 4.64 -0.43
CA PRO A 178 -9.29 3.34 -0.91
C PRO A 178 -8.28 2.59 -1.76
N TYR A 179 -7.38 3.31 -2.45
CA TYR A 179 -6.36 2.69 -3.27
C TYR A 179 -5.33 1.91 -2.44
N VAL A 180 -5.03 2.39 -1.23
CA VAL A 180 -4.14 1.70 -0.29
C VAL A 180 -4.76 0.36 0.14
N VAL A 181 -6.08 0.33 0.34
CA VAL A 181 -6.79 -0.92 0.69
C VAL A 181 -6.79 -1.91 -0.47
N ALA A 182 -6.97 -1.43 -1.71
CA ALA A 182 -6.85 -2.30 -2.88
C ALA A 182 -5.47 -2.95 -2.98
N ILE A 183 -4.40 -2.19 -2.67
CA ILE A 183 -3.04 -2.75 -2.62
C ILE A 183 -2.91 -3.79 -1.48
N LEU A 184 -3.42 -3.51 -0.28
CA LEU A 184 -3.40 -4.48 0.83
C LEU A 184 -4.10 -5.80 0.47
N ILE A 185 -5.26 -5.71 -0.20
CA ILE A 185 -6.00 -6.89 -0.67
C ILE A 185 -5.19 -7.64 -1.73
N ALA A 186 -4.62 -6.94 -2.70
CA ALA A 186 -3.84 -7.57 -3.75
C ALA A 186 -2.57 -8.27 -3.21
N ILE A 187 -1.90 -7.69 -2.22
CA ILE A 187 -0.76 -8.34 -1.55
C ILE A 187 -1.21 -9.66 -0.90
N ALA A 188 -2.34 -9.62 -0.18
CA ALA A 188 -2.88 -10.80 0.47
C ALA A 188 -3.27 -11.89 -0.53
N HIS A 189 -3.86 -11.51 -1.66
CA HIS A 189 -4.22 -12.43 -2.73
C HIS A 189 -3.00 -13.15 -3.28
N GLU A 190 -1.94 -12.43 -3.67
CA GLU A 190 -0.70 -13.04 -4.16
C GLU A 190 -0.07 -13.98 -3.11
N ASN A 191 0.04 -13.53 -1.86
CA ASN A 191 0.58 -14.36 -0.77
C ASN A 191 -0.31 -15.58 -0.46
N SER A 192 -1.61 -15.54 -0.77
CA SER A 192 -2.51 -16.67 -0.55
C SER A 192 -2.32 -17.81 -1.54
N VAL A 193 -1.91 -17.50 -2.77
CA VAL A 193 -1.58 -18.51 -3.79
C VAL A 193 -0.39 -19.35 -3.34
N GLU A 194 0.57 -18.75 -2.62
CA GLU A 194 1.75 -19.45 -2.11
C GLU A 194 1.46 -20.19 -0.78
N GLN A 195 0.43 -19.80 -0.04
CA GLN A 195 0.16 -20.22 1.35
C GLN A 195 -1.29 -20.68 1.56
N GLU A 196 -1.78 -21.61 0.73
CA GLU A 196 -3.18 -22.05 0.66
C GLU A 196 -3.81 -22.50 2.00
N ALA A 197 -3.01 -22.95 2.97
CA ALA A 197 -3.50 -23.44 4.26
C ALA A 197 -3.85 -22.32 5.27
N ASN A 198 -3.49 -21.07 5.00
CA ASN A 198 -3.65 -19.98 5.96
C ASN A 198 -5.08 -19.39 5.94
N THR A 199 -5.62 -19.11 7.12
CA THR A 199 -6.95 -18.49 7.29
C THR A 199 -6.92 -16.97 7.17
N SER A 200 -5.73 -16.37 7.27
CA SER A 200 -5.51 -14.93 7.10
C SER A 200 -4.10 -14.63 6.63
N PHE A 201 -3.98 -13.59 5.81
CA PHE A 201 -2.75 -13.12 5.18
C PHE A 201 -2.44 -11.72 5.68
N PHE A 202 -1.23 -11.54 6.17
CA PHE A 202 -0.74 -10.24 6.60
C PHE A 202 -0.29 -9.42 5.39
N SER A 203 -0.79 -8.19 5.30
CA SER A 203 -0.44 -7.24 4.24
C SER A 203 -0.02 -5.92 4.83
N GLN A 204 0.97 -5.27 4.21
CA GLN A 204 1.39 -3.94 4.61
C GLN A 204 1.76 -3.03 3.44
N VAL A 205 1.49 -1.73 3.61
CA VAL A 205 1.78 -0.69 2.62
C VAL A 205 2.49 0.48 3.28
N VAL A 206 3.65 0.84 2.76
CA VAL A 206 4.38 2.06 3.08
C VAL A 206 3.82 3.20 2.22
N LEU A 207 3.30 4.22 2.88
CA LEU A 207 2.70 5.39 2.26
C LEU A 207 3.50 6.64 2.60
N SER A 208 4.07 7.27 1.59
CA SER A 208 4.66 8.61 1.68
C SER A 208 3.66 9.69 1.27
N SER A 209 3.99 10.93 1.62
CA SER A 209 3.19 12.10 1.23
C SER A 209 4.05 13.35 1.22
N ARG A 210 3.45 14.48 0.85
CA ARG A 210 4.07 15.80 0.97
C ARG A 210 4.39 16.21 2.41
N ASN A 211 3.89 15.48 3.41
CA ASN A 211 4.30 15.67 4.80
C ASN A 211 5.78 15.34 4.95
N LYS A 212 6.57 16.35 5.32
CA LYS A 212 8.03 16.23 5.45
C LYS A 212 8.50 15.55 6.74
N ASP A 213 7.59 15.23 7.66
CA ASP A 213 7.97 14.75 8.98
C ASP A 213 7.92 13.24 9.12
N ARG A 214 7.04 12.57 8.35
CA ARG A 214 6.71 11.17 8.58
C ARG A 214 6.29 10.41 7.32
N VAL A 215 6.59 9.11 7.34
CA VAL A 215 5.99 8.08 6.48
C VAL A 215 4.96 7.30 7.30
N PHE A 216 4.01 6.68 6.62
CA PHE A 216 2.96 5.86 7.25
C PHE A 216 3.12 4.41 6.82
N ILE A 217 2.88 3.46 7.73
CA ILE A 217 2.75 2.04 7.42
C ILE A 217 1.34 1.61 7.74
N TYR A 218 0.64 1.13 6.72
CA TYR A 218 -0.68 0.54 6.83
C TYR A 218 -0.51 -0.96 6.95
N ARG A 219 -1.21 -1.58 7.90
CA ARG A 219 -1.17 -3.03 8.12
C ARG A 219 -2.58 -3.55 8.25
N ALA A 220 -2.85 -4.69 7.62
CA ALA A 220 -4.11 -5.38 7.74
C ALA A 220 -3.89 -6.89 7.67
N HIS A 221 -4.73 -7.61 8.38
CA HIS A 221 -4.91 -9.05 8.19
C HIS A 221 -6.13 -9.23 7.30
N ILE A 222 -5.91 -9.77 6.10
CA ILE A 222 -6.96 -10.07 5.13
C ILE A 222 -7.33 -11.54 5.29
N THR A 223 -8.59 -11.82 5.57
CA THR A 223 -9.06 -13.20 5.76
C THR A 223 -9.20 -13.94 4.42
N SER A 224 -9.00 -15.25 4.41
CA SER A 224 -9.30 -16.08 3.22
C SER A 224 -10.78 -16.01 2.81
N SER A 225 -11.70 -15.85 3.78
CA SER A 225 -13.13 -15.65 3.50
C SER A 225 -13.41 -14.40 2.66
N LEU A 226 -12.72 -13.29 2.97
CA LEU A 226 -12.80 -12.05 2.19
C LEU A 226 -12.23 -12.24 0.77
N LEU A 227 -11.04 -12.84 0.64
CA LEU A 227 -10.44 -13.10 -0.68
C LEU A 227 -11.36 -13.97 -1.54
N ARG A 228 -11.83 -15.08 -0.97
CA ARG A 228 -12.82 -15.94 -1.62
C ARG A 228 -14.10 -15.19 -2.00
N SER A 229 -14.56 -14.24 -1.18
CA SER A 229 -15.74 -13.45 -1.54
C SER A 229 -15.51 -12.53 -2.76
N LEU A 230 -14.27 -12.11 -3.02
CA LEU A 230 -13.88 -11.36 -4.20
C LEU A 230 -13.74 -12.26 -5.44
N ASP A 231 -13.22 -13.47 -5.27
CA ASP A 231 -13.02 -14.46 -6.34
C ASP A 231 -14.31 -15.21 -6.70
N GLU A 232 -15.19 -15.43 -5.74
CA GLU A 232 -16.52 -16.01 -5.90
C GLU A 232 -17.57 -15.03 -5.35
N PRO A 233 -18.05 -14.04 -6.12
CA PRO A 233 -18.98 -13.03 -5.62
C PRO A 233 -20.34 -13.56 -5.11
N THR A 234 -20.67 -14.81 -5.41
CA THR A 234 -21.84 -15.54 -4.90
C THR A 234 -21.60 -16.22 -3.55
N PHE A 235 -20.33 -16.38 -3.14
CA PHE A 235 -19.95 -16.92 -1.85
C PHE A 235 -20.49 -16.06 -0.72
N ASN A 236 -21.18 -16.69 0.24
CA ASN A 236 -21.67 -16.01 1.43
C ASN A 236 -20.67 -16.23 2.57
N PRO A 237 -19.95 -15.19 3.00
CA PRO A 237 -18.99 -15.32 4.09
C PRO A 237 -19.74 -15.61 5.40
N THR A 238 -19.15 -16.46 6.24
CA THR A 238 -19.71 -16.81 7.56
C THR A 238 -19.63 -15.63 8.52
N ASP A 239 -18.57 -14.83 8.41
CA ASP A 239 -18.35 -13.63 9.21
C ASP A 239 -18.51 -12.36 8.37
N PRO A 240 -18.94 -11.22 8.97
CA PRO A 240 -19.05 -9.96 8.25
C PRO A 240 -17.71 -9.57 7.62
N LEU A 241 -17.76 -9.05 6.40
CA LEU A 241 -16.57 -8.49 5.76
C LEU A 241 -16.05 -7.35 6.63
N SER A 242 -14.82 -7.48 7.12
CA SER A 242 -14.19 -6.50 8.00
C SER A 242 -12.70 -6.45 7.70
N ILE A 243 -12.20 -5.24 7.46
CA ILE A 243 -10.77 -5.00 7.22
C ILE A 243 -10.30 -3.96 8.24
N PRO A 244 -9.89 -4.39 9.44
CA PRO A 244 -9.29 -3.48 10.42
C PRO A 244 -7.87 -3.13 9.95
N ILE A 245 -7.65 -1.84 9.69
CA ILE A 245 -6.40 -1.32 9.16
C ILE A 245 -5.68 -0.55 10.26
N GLN A 246 -4.54 -1.07 10.68
CA GLN A 246 -3.65 -0.40 11.61
C GLN A 246 -2.76 0.58 10.86
N VAL A 247 -2.67 1.80 11.36
CA VAL A 247 -1.81 2.84 10.78
C VAL A 247 -0.72 3.18 11.78
N GLN A 248 0.53 3.00 11.38
CA GLN A 248 1.69 3.42 12.16
C GLN A 248 2.40 4.57 11.46
N THR A 249 3.01 5.46 12.26
CA THR A 249 3.84 6.55 11.76
C THR A 249 5.30 6.32 12.11
N ILE A 250 6.20 6.63 11.17
CA ILE A 250 7.64 6.65 11.37
C ILE A 250 8.14 8.02 10.98
N ARG A 251 8.91 8.66 11.84
CA ARG A 251 9.49 9.98 11.52
C ARG A 251 10.65 9.82 10.56
N TYR A 252 10.81 10.73 9.61
CA TYR A 252 12.03 10.74 8.77
C TYR A 252 13.26 11.09 9.59
N LYS A 253 13.16 12.10 10.47
CA LYS A 253 14.24 12.50 11.35
C LYS A 253 14.33 11.58 12.59
N PRO A 254 15.55 11.19 13.01
CA PRO A 254 16.83 11.48 12.37
C PRO A 254 17.07 10.59 11.12
N TYR A 255 17.51 11.20 10.01
CA TYR A 255 17.67 10.52 8.72
C TYR A 255 18.66 9.35 8.79
N ARG A 256 19.72 9.50 9.58
CA ARG A 256 20.78 8.49 9.75
C ARG A 256 20.31 7.12 10.27
N SER A 257 19.16 7.06 10.93
CA SER A 257 18.60 5.78 11.42
C SER A 257 17.20 5.53 10.87
N PHE A 258 16.76 6.31 9.88
CA PHE A 258 15.44 6.12 9.29
C PHE A 258 15.33 4.77 8.57
N ARG A 259 16.37 4.38 7.84
CA ARG A 259 16.42 3.08 7.15
C ARG A 259 16.27 1.92 8.14
N ASP A 260 17.06 1.94 9.20
CA ASP A 260 17.01 0.96 10.28
C ASP A 260 15.63 0.89 10.92
N ARG A 261 15.03 2.05 11.24
CA ARG A 261 13.70 2.14 11.83
C ARG A 261 12.62 1.64 10.87
N LEU A 262 12.71 1.96 9.58
CA LEU A 262 11.76 1.48 8.58
C LEU A 262 11.87 -0.04 8.41
N HIS A 263 13.08 -0.57 8.23
CA HIS A 263 13.32 -2.00 8.08
C HIS A 263 12.85 -2.80 9.30
N ALA A 264 13.17 -2.33 10.52
CA ALA A 264 12.72 -2.98 11.76
C ALA A 264 11.20 -2.98 11.94
N GLN A 265 10.47 -2.18 11.16
CA GLN A 265 9.01 -2.13 11.17
C GLN A 265 8.38 -2.95 10.04
N LEU A 266 9.10 -3.19 8.95
CA LEU A 266 8.63 -4.04 7.86
C LEU A 266 8.71 -5.53 8.22
N TYR A 267 9.66 -5.92 9.07
CA TYR A 267 9.80 -7.28 9.56
C TYR A 267 9.23 -7.43 10.97
N ASP A 268 8.49 -8.51 11.24
CA ASP A 268 8.09 -8.89 12.59
C ASP A 268 9.30 -9.41 13.39
N GLY A 269 9.21 -9.48 14.72
CA GLY A 269 10.35 -9.76 15.61
C GLY A 269 11.12 -11.06 15.30
N ARG A 270 10.43 -12.11 14.81
CA ARG A 270 11.08 -13.36 14.38
C ARG A 270 11.81 -13.20 13.05
N ASP A 271 11.20 -12.53 12.08
CA ASP A 271 11.77 -12.33 10.75
C ASP A 271 12.91 -11.30 10.77
N LEU A 272 12.86 -10.34 11.70
CA LEU A 272 13.91 -9.36 11.93
C LEU A 272 15.22 -10.02 12.41
N SER A 273 15.15 -11.16 13.10
CA SER A 273 16.36 -11.88 13.53
C SER A 273 17.04 -12.57 12.34
N ARG A 274 16.25 -13.17 11.45
CA ARG A 274 16.73 -13.76 10.20
C ARG A 274 17.25 -12.69 9.22
N SER A 275 16.56 -11.56 9.09
CA SER A 275 17.03 -10.43 8.27
C SER A 275 18.34 -9.86 8.79
N LYS A 276 18.52 -9.77 10.12
CA LYS A 276 19.79 -9.37 10.75
C LYS A 276 20.95 -10.29 10.38
N GLU A 277 20.72 -11.60 10.31
CA GLU A 277 21.74 -12.57 9.91
C GLU A 277 22.12 -12.38 8.44
N LEU A 278 21.14 -12.21 7.55
CA LEU A 278 21.37 -11.91 6.14
C LEU A 278 22.16 -10.60 5.95
N VAL A 279 21.79 -9.53 6.67
CA VAL A 279 22.52 -8.25 6.63
C VAL A 279 23.99 -8.46 7.04
N LYS A 280 24.24 -9.22 8.12
CA LYS A 280 25.61 -9.52 8.59
C LYS A 280 26.38 -10.35 7.58
N GLU A 281 25.74 -11.28 6.88
CA GLU A 281 26.37 -12.11 5.85
C GLU A 281 26.76 -11.28 4.63
N LEU A 282 25.86 -10.41 4.16
CA LEU A 282 26.15 -9.49 3.06
C LEU A 282 27.29 -8.53 3.39
N GLN A 283 27.34 -8.01 4.62
CA GLN A 283 28.43 -7.14 5.09
C GLN A 283 29.79 -7.85 5.24
N LYS A 284 29.80 -9.18 5.33
CA LYS A 284 31.04 -9.99 5.38
C LYS A 284 31.57 -10.35 4.01
N ARG A 285 30.79 -10.20 2.93
CA ARG A 285 31.27 -10.45 1.56
C ARG A 285 32.35 -9.42 1.24
N PRO A 286 33.60 -9.83 0.94
CA PRO A 286 34.61 -8.88 0.52
C PRO A 286 34.14 -8.21 -0.78
N CYS A 287 34.28 -6.88 -0.87
CA CYS A 287 34.13 -6.16 -2.14
C CYS A 287 35.06 -6.83 -3.15
N GLN A 288 34.51 -7.67 -4.04
CA GLN A 288 35.26 -8.16 -5.18
C GLN A 288 35.45 -6.96 -6.10
N SER A 289 36.55 -6.25 -5.89
CA SER A 289 37.12 -5.35 -6.89
C SER A 289 37.23 -6.13 -8.20
N GLY A 290 36.52 -5.66 -9.22
CA GLY A 290 36.50 -6.28 -10.55
C GLY A 290 37.91 -6.44 -11.13
N PRO A 291 38.12 -7.43 -12.02
CA PRO A 291 39.42 -7.67 -12.60
C PRO A 291 39.82 -6.48 -13.47
N THR A 292 40.96 -5.89 -13.14
CA THR A 292 41.76 -5.09 -14.07
C THR A 292 42.48 -6.08 -14.99
N GLY A 293 42.15 -6.05 -16.27
CA GLY A 293 42.76 -6.82 -17.35
C GLY A 293 42.35 -6.27 -18.68
#